data_AF-A0A841GX24-F1
#
_entry.id   AF-A0A841GX24-F1
#
_cell.length_a   1.000
_cell.length_b   1.000
_cell.length_c   1.000
_cell.angle_alpha   90.00
_cell.angle_beta   90.00
_cell.angle_gamma   90.00
#
_symmetry.space_group_name_H-M   'P 1'
#
loop_
_entity.id
_entity.type
_entity.pdbx_description
1 polymer ?
#
loop_
_entity_poly.entity_id
_entity_poly.type
_entity_poly.pdbx_seq_one_letter_code
_entity_poly.pdbx_strand_id
1 'polypeptide(L)'
;MEDLRQVKELLDEINSAISSYDPVLKERARDLLLERAFGRGGGMLRPRAAAPQGEAESQGEEPARRRPGRPKGSGLGVRRGPRAGMSMGALLEQWQPETMAERALLGAFALSRGKPDKTVTSQSINAELKRAGIPVPNITRAIESNLRGRPALMVQKKKMGTTRQARKQYAITPEGVAFVEGRTQAASAGGGEAED
;
A
#
# COMPACT_ATOMS: atom_id res chain seq x y z
N MET A 1 27.87 29.39 33.98
CA MET A 1 27.66 28.01 33.45
C MET A 1 26.24 27.48 33.70
N GLU A 2 25.43 28.15 34.54
CA GLU A 2 24.04 27.75 34.83
C GLU A 2 23.06 28.03 33.67
N ASP A 3 23.25 29.11 32.91
CA ASP A 3 22.37 29.46 31.78
C ASP A 3 22.30 28.38 30.68
N LEU A 4 23.42 27.72 30.37
CA LEU A 4 23.46 26.68 29.34
C LEU A 4 22.70 25.41 29.76
N ARG A 5 22.57 25.17 31.07
CA ARG A 5 21.78 24.05 31.60
C ARG A 5 20.28 24.35 31.49
N GLN A 6 19.88 25.57 31.85
CA GLN A 6 18.49 26.03 31.73
C GLN A 6 18.00 26.02 30.27
N VAL A 7 18.84 26.46 29.32
CA VAL A 7 18.51 26.41 27.88
C VAL A 7 18.33 24.97 27.40
N LYS A 8 19.15 24.03 27.89
CA LYS A 8 19.03 22.62 27.51
C LYS A 8 17.76 21.98 28.05
N GLU A 9 17.42 22.26 29.32
CA GLU A 9 16.17 21.77 29.93
C GLU A 9 14.94 22.30 29.18
N LEU A 10 14.94 23.58 28.81
CA LEU A 10 13.86 24.17 28.01
C LEU A 10 13.72 23.48 26.63
N LEU A 11 14.84 23.16 25.98
CA LEU A 11 14.84 22.47 24.68
C LEU A 11 14.34 21.03 24.79
N ASP A 12 14.69 20.32 25.86
CA ASP A 12 14.23 18.96 26.11
C ASP A 12 12.72 18.94 26.45
N GLU A 13 12.22 19.93 27.19
CA GLU A 13 10.79 20.12 27.46
C GLU A 13 10.01 20.41 26.17
N ILE A 14 10.50 21.32 25.31
CA ILE A 14 9.89 21.63 24.01
C ILE A 14 9.90 20.39 23.10
N ASN A 15 10.99 19.63 23.05
CA ASN A 15 11.07 18.41 22.24
C ASN A 15 10.15 17.31 22.76
N SER A 16 9.99 17.19 24.09
CA SER A 16 9.00 16.30 24.71
C SER A 16 7.58 16.73 24.36
N ALA A 17 7.27 18.02 24.45
CA ALA A 17 5.96 18.58 24.11
C ALA A 17 5.60 18.44 22.61
N ILE A 18 6.59 18.60 21.72
CA ILE A 18 6.42 18.38 20.28
C ILE A 18 6.27 16.88 19.96
N SER A 19 6.98 16.03 20.69
CA SER A 19 6.88 14.56 20.53
C SER A 19 5.58 14.01 21.13
N SER A 20 5.05 14.66 22.16
CA SER A 20 3.69 14.43 22.68
C SER A 20 2.61 15.12 21.84
N TYR A 21 2.98 15.93 20.84
CA TYR A 21 2.05 16.54 19.91
C TYR A 21 1.50 15.47 18.97
N ASP A 22 0.44 14.86 19.46
CA ASP A 22 -0.12 13.62 18.98
C ASP A 22 -0.60 13.74 17.51
N PRO A 23 -0.01 13.00 16.56
CA PRO A 23 -0.51 12.94 15.18
C PRO A 23 -1.95 12.43 15.11
N VAL A 24 -2.44 11.69 16.11
CA VAL A 24 -3.81 11.18 16.20
C VAL A 24 -4.82 12.32 16.44
N LEU A 25 -4.43 13.37 17.16
CA LEU A 25 -5.28 14.55 17.38
C LEU A 25 -5.47 15.37 16.10
N LYS A 26 -4.44 15.46 15.23
CA LYS A 26 -4.58 16.08 13.91
C LYS A 26 -5.49 15.27 12.99
N GLU A 27 -5.41 13.93 13.03
CA GLU A 27 -6.29 13.07 12.26
C GLU A 27 -7.74 13.16 12.73
N ARG A 28 -7.99 13.09 14.05
CA ARG A 28 -9.33 13.27 14.62
C ARG A 28 -9.92 14.66 14.36
N ALA A 29 -9.13 15.73 14.49
CA ALA A 29 -9.58 17.09 14.19
C ALA A 29 -9.90 17.25 12.70
N ARG A 30 -9.09 16.67 11.81
CA ARG A 30 -9.35 16.63 10.38
C ARG A 30 -10.63 15.86 10.06
N ASP A 31 -10.83 14.70 10.67
CA ASP A 31 -12.00 13.87 10.43
C ASP A 31 -13.28 14.57 10.94
N LEU A 32 -13.23 15.22 12.11
CA LEU A 32 -14.32 16.04 12.63
C LEU A 32 -14.62 17.25 11.74
N LEU A 33 -13.59 17.91 11.19
CA LEU A 33 -13.78 19.02 10.25
C LEU A 33 -14.35 18.55 8.91
N LEU A 34 -13.93 17.38 8.41
CA LEU A 34 -14.47 16.79 7.19
C LEU A 34 -15.93 16.33 7.40
N GLU A 35 -16.24 15.72 8.54
CA GLU A 35 -17.61 15.31 8.90
C GLU A 35 -18.53 16.53 9.05
N ARG A 36 -18.03 17.63 9.64
CA ARG A 36 -18.78 18.88 9.79
C ARG A 36 -18.94 19.66 8.48
N ALA A 37 -17.94 19.64 7.60
CA ALA A 37 -17.97 20.36 6.33
C ALA A 37 -18.79 19.64 5.24
N PHE A 38 -18.84 18.32 5.26
CA PHE A 38 -19.45 17.53 4.18
C PHE A 38 -20.61 16.63 4.61
N GLY A 39 -20.94 16.60 5.90
CA GLY A 39 -21.97 15.72 6.44
C GLY A 39 -21.59 14.24 6.32
N ARG A 40 -22.34 13.40 7.04
CA ARG A 40 -22.08 11.95 7.23
C ARG A 40 -22.42 11.09 6.00
N GLY A 41 -21.96 11.51 4.81
CA GLY A 41 -22.25 10.87 3.53
C GLY A 41 -21.53 11.45 2.30
N GLY A 42 -20.58 12.39 2.45
CA GLY A 42 -19.93 13.10 1.34
C GLY A 42 -18.81 12.34 0.64
N GLY A 43 -19.08 11.14 0.13
CA GLY A 43 -18.22 10.50 -0.87
C GLY A 43 -18.28 11.27 -2.21
N MET A 44 -17.12 11.44 -2.83
CA MET A 44 -16.90 11.96 -4.20
C MET A 44 -17.34 13.39 -4.51
N LEU A 45 -16.36 14.29 -4.61
CA LEU A 45 -16.34 15.29 -5.68
C LEU A 45 -14.94 15.35 -6.29
N ARG A 46 -14.84 14.88 -7.54
CA ARG A 46 -13.71 15.16 -8.44
C ARG A 46 -13.65 16.67 -8.69
N PRO A 47 -12.46 17.30 -8.71
CA PRO A 47 -12.37 18.67 -9.20
C PRO A 47 -12.62 18.67 -10.72
N ARG A 48 -13.77 19.23 -11.11
CA ARG A 48 -14.07 19.62 -12.50
C ARG A 48 -13.29 20.91 -12.76
N ALA A 49 -12.27 20.82 -13.62
CA ALA A 49 -11.57 21.99 -14.12
C ALA A 49 -12.55 22.88 -14.90
N ALA A 50 -12.63 24.15 -14.49
CA ALA A 50 -13.36 25.19 -15.18
C ALA A 50 -12.57 25.63 -16.41
N ALA A 51 -13.24 25.70 -17.56
CA ALA A 51 -12.76 26.39 -18.76
C ALA A 51 -13.59 27.70 -18.91
N PRO A 52 -12.98 28.82 -19.32
CA PRO A 52 -13.70 30.05 -19.61
C PRO A 52 -14.34 29.99 -21.02
N GLN A 53 -15.47 30.69 -21.13
CA GLN A 53 -16.27 30.88 -22.34
C GLN A 53 -15.60 31.86 -23.30
N GLY A 54 -15.73 31.60 -24.60
CA GLY A 54 -15.38 32.52 -25.68
C GLY A 54 -16.10 32.06 -26.95
N GLU A 55 -17.02 32.89 -27.42
CA GLU A 55 -17.94 32.70 -28.53
C GLU A 55 -17.24 32.82 -29.89
N ALA A 56 -17.67 32.04 -30.87
CA ALA A 56 -17.66 32.39 -32.30
C ALA A 56 -18.54 31.41 -33.09
N GLU A 57 -19.59 31.94 -33.70
CA GLU A 57 -20.53 31.26 -34.61
C GLU A 57 -19.86 30.95 -35.97
N SER A 58 -20.19 29.81 -36.57
CA SER A 58 -20.43 29.72 -38.02
C SER A 58 -21.18 28.43 -38.39
N GLN A 59 -22.15 28.60 -39.27
CA GLN A 59 -23.14 27.63 -39.76
C GLN A 59 -22.53 26.50 -40.60
N GLY A 60 -23.23 25.37 -40.67
CA GLY A 60 -22.97 24.27 -41.60
C GLY A 60 -23.83 23.03 -41.31
N GLU A 61 -24.80 22.76 -42.19
CA GLU A 61 -25.74 21.64 -42.20
C GLU A 61 -25.08 20.24 -42.30
N GLU A 62 -25.60 19.28 -41.50
CA GLU A 62 -26.03 17.89 -41.82
C GLU A 62 -25.05 16.86 -42.48
N PRO A 63 -25.17 15.51 -42.36
CA PRO A 63 -26.02 14.64 -41.52
C PRO A 63 -25.27 13.67 -40.57
N ALA A 64 -26.08 13.08 -39.69
CA ALA A 64 -25.80 12.00 -38.76
C ALA A 64 -24.98 10.82 -39.34
N ARG A 65 -23.72 10.72 -38.92
CA ARG A 65 -22.94 9.48 -39.03
C ARG A 65 -23.15 8.63 -37.78
N ARG A 66 -23.80 7.50 -38.01
CA ARG A 66 -24.08 6.40 -37.09
C ARG A 66 -22.87 6.07 -36.21
N ARG A 67 -23.02 6.19 -34.89
CA ARG A 67 -22.04 5.68 -33.91
C ARG A 67 -21.95 4.16 -34.05
N PRO A 68 -20.79 3.57 -34.38
CA PRO A 68 -20.63 2.13 -34.27
C PRO A 68 -20.66 1.77 -32.78
N GLY A 69 -21.55 0.83 -32.45
CA GLY A 69 -21.79 0.36 -31.10
C GLY A 69 -20.49 -0.08 -30.44
N ARG A 70 -20.24 0.44 -29.23
CA ARG A 70 -19.19 -0.03 -28.34
C ARG A 70 -19.58 -1.44 -27.89
N PRO A 71 -18.88 -2.51 -28.29
CA PRO A 71 -19.22 -3.84 -27.80
C PRO A 71 -18.92 -3.91 -26.30
N LYS A 72 -19.97 -4.10 -25.49
CA LYS A 72 -19.89 -4.61 -24.12
C LYS A 72 -19.41 -6.06 -24.20
N GLY A 73 -18.10 -6.24 -24.27
CA GLY A 73 -17.45 -7.53 -24.05
C GLY A 73 -17.34 -7.81 -22.55
N SER A 74 -18.43 -8.33 -21.99
CA SER A 74 -18.40 -9.14 -20.78
C SER A 74 -17.64 -10.44 -21.05
N GLY A 75 -16.88 -10.93 -20.08
CA GLY A 75 -16.56 -12.36 -20.00
C GLY A 75 -15.08 -12.71 -19.99
N LEU A 76 -14.59 -12.95 -18.77
CA LEU A 76 -13.91 -14.20 -18.42
C LEU A 76 -12.69 -14.58 -19.27
N GLY A 77 -11.56 -14.01 -18.88
CA GLY A 77 -10.26 -14.64 -19.03
C GLY A 77 -9.66 -14.96 -17.67
N VAL A 78 -10.29 -15.86 -16.90
CA VAL A 78 -9.61 -16.57 -15.82
C VAL A 78 -8.49 -17.39 -16.46
N ARG A 79 -7.34 -16.77 -16.70
CA ARG A 79 -6.10 -17.54 -16.89
C ARG A 79 -5.53 -17.82 -15.52
N ARG A 80 -6.17 -18.78 -14.83
CA ARG A 80 -5.51 -19.60 -13.82
C ARG A 80 -4.47 -20.43 -14.59
N GLY A 81 -3.27 -19.88 -14.69
CA GLY A 81 -2.08 -20.67 -14.99
C GLY A 81 -1.48 -21.11 -13.66
N PRO A 82 -1.33 -22.42 -13.38
CA PRO A 82 -0.65 -22.88 -12.19
C PRO A 82 0.86 -22.67 -12.38
N ARG A 83 1.52 -22.01 -11.43
CA ARG A 83 2.98 -22.09 -11.28
C ARG A 83 3.31 -22.29 -9.82
N ALA A 84 3.41 -23.57 -9.46
CA ALA A 84 4.20 -24.15 -8.36
C ALA A 84 4.61 -23.16 -7.25
N GLY A 85 3.62 -22.64 -6.53
CA GLY A 85 3.82 -21.70 -5.45
C GLY A 85 2.55 -21.63 -4.64
N MET A 86 2.70 -21.67 -3.31
CA MET A 86 1.59 -21.54 -2.37
C MET A 86 0.79 -20.27 -2.68
N SER A 87 -0.53 -20.40 -2.84
CA SER A 87 -1.41 -19.26 -3.09
C SER A 87 -1.40 -18.32 -1.87
N MET A 88 -1.78 -17.05 -2.06
CA MET A 88 -1.89 -16.10 -0.95
C MET A 88 -2.82 -16.62 0.15
N GLY A 89 -3.94 -17.26 -0.20
CA GLY A 89 -4.85 -17.86 0.76
C GLY A 89 -4.18 -18.96 1.59
N ALA A 90 -3.47 -19.88 0.94
CA ALA A 90 -2.77 -20.96 1.62
C ALA A 90 -1.63 -20.46 2.53
N LEU A 91 -0.98 -19.33 2.17
CA LEU A 91 -0.01 -18.69 3.04
C LEU A 91 -0.66 -18.05 4.28
N LEU A 92 -1.87 -17.50 4.16
CA LEU A 92 -2.60 -16.90 5.26
C LEU A 92 -3.23 -17.91 6.22
N GLU A 93 -3.58 -19.10 5.72
CA GLU A 93 -3.96 -20.24 6.55
C GLU A 93 -2.80 -20.68 7.45
N GLN A 94 -1.56 -20.59 6.96
CA GLN A 94 -0.37 -20.92 7.74
C GLN A 94 0.04 -19.78 8.66
N TRP A 95 0.11 -18.54 8.17
CA TRP A 95 0.58 -17.44 8.98
C TRP A 95 -0.26 -16.18 8.77
N GLN A 96 -0.79 -15.67 9.88
CA GLN A 96 -1.50 -14.39 9.93
C GLN A 96 -0.52 -13.27 10.33
N PRO A 97 -0.10 -12.41 9.39
CA PRO A 97 0.79 -11.29 9.70
C PRO A 97 0.07 -10.21 10.52
N GLU A 98 0.62 -9.92 11.70
CA GLU A 98 0.05 -8.96 12.66
C GLU A 98 0.30 -7.52 12.19
N THR A 99 1.51 -7.26 11.71
CA THR A 99 1.93 -5.91 11.33
C THR A 99 1.71 -5.64 9.85
N MET A 100 1.57 -4.35 9.50
CA MET A 100 1.46 -3.92 8.11
C MET A 100 2.74 -4.24 7.31
N ALA A 101 3.89 -4.19 7.96
CA ALA A 101 5.19 -4.53 7.37
C ALA A 101 5.25 -6.02 6.99
N GLU A 102 4.80 -6.91 7.87
CA GLU A 102 4.71 -8.35 7.61
C GLU A 102 3.69 -8.65 6.50
N ARG A 103 2.52 -7.98 6.50
CA ARG A 103 1.55 -8.09 5.39
C ARG A 103 2.18 -7.73 4.05
N ALA A 104 2.90 -6.62 3.99
CA ALA A 104 3.60 -6.20 2.78
C ALA A 104 4.68 -7.22 2.35
N LEU A 105 5.39 -7.80 3.31
CA LEU A 105 6.42 -8.82 3.06
C LEU A 105 5.79 -10.11 2.50
N LEU A 106 4.72 -10.61 3.12
CA LEU A 106 3.98 -11.78 2.67
C LEU A 106 3.39 -11.57 1.27
N GLY A 107 2.82 -10.37 1.03
CA GLY A 107 2.36 -9.91 -0.27
C GLY A 107 3.44 -9.94 -1.35
N ALA A 108 4.62 -9.42 -1.02
CA ALA A 108 5.78 -9.48 -1.92
C ALA A 108 6.20 -10.93 -2.18
N PHE A 109 6.22 -11.77 -1.14
CA PHE A 109 6.65 -13.16 -1.20
C PHE A 109 5.81 -13.97 -2.16
N ALA A 110 4.49 -13.95 -1.98
CA ALA A 110 3.55 -14.62 -2.88
C ALA A 110 3.72 -14.18 -4.35
N LEU A 111 3.91 -12.88 -4.61
CA LEU A 111 4.03 -12.33 -5.96
C LEU A 111 5.42 -12.51 -6.61
N SER A 112 6.44 -12.79 -5.80
CA SER A 112 7.81 -13.04 -6.28
C SER A 112 8.00 -14.49 -6.72
N ARG A 113 7.23 -15.42 -6.15
CA ARG A 113 7.19 -16.83 -6.54
C ARG A 113 6.70 -16.95 -7.99
N GLY A 114 7.47 -17.64 -8.83
CA GLY A 114 7.16 -17.85 -10.25
C GLY A 114 7.62 -16.74 -11.21
N LYS A 115 8.33 -15.71 -10.73
CA LYS A 115 8.98 -14.70 -11.59
C LYS A 115 10.50 -14.91 -11.63
N PRO A 116 11.14 -14.82 -12.81
CA PRO A 116 12.60 -14.97 -12.92
C PRO A 116 13.35 -13.91 -12.10
N ASP A 117 12.90 -12.65 -12.15
CA ASP A 117 13.62 -11.54 -11.52
C ASP A 117 13.23 -11.31 -10.05
N LYS A 118 12.23 -12.05 -9.54
CA LYS A 118 11.63 -11.88 -8.20
C LYS A 118 11.24 -10.43 -7.87
N THR A 119 11.02 -9.60 -8.89
CA THR A 119 10.68 -8.19 -8.70
C THR A 119 9.18 -7.96 -8.59
N VAL A 120 8.82 -7.01 -7.73
CA VAL A 120 7.44 -6.64 -7.40
C VAL A 120 7.32 -5.13 -7.25
N THR A 121 6.09 -4.61 -7.41
CA THR A 121 5.80 -3.18 -7.20
C THR A 121 4.89 -3.02 -5.99
N SER A 122 4.93 -1.85 -5.33
CA SER A 122 4.03 -1.55 -4.22
C SER A 122 2.54 -1.69 -4.60
N GLN A 123 2.19 -1.28 -5.83
CA GLN A 123 0.85 -1.43 -6.36
C GLN A 123 0.43 -2.89 -6.49
N SER A 124 1.29 -3.75 -7.05
CA SER A 124 0.96 -5.18 -7.21
C SER A 124 0.81 -5.86 -5.85
N ILE A 125 1.67 -5.54 -4.89
CA ILE A 125 1.59 -6.06 -3.51
C ILE A 125 0.24 -5.69 -2.89
N ASN A 126 -0.12 -4.40 -2.91
CA ASN A 126 -1.38 -3.96 -2.31
C ASN A 126 -2.62 -4.53 -3.03
N ALA A 127 -2.55 -4.72 -4.36
CA ALA A 127 -3.63 -5.34 -5.10
C ALA A 127 -3.85 -6.80 -4.67
N GLU A 128 -2.77 -7.55 -4.44
CA GLU A 128 -2.84 -8.93 -3.95
C GLU A 128 -3.39 -9.00 -2.53
N LEU A 129 -2.91 -8.12 -1.63
CA LEU A 129 -3.40 -8.05 -0.25
C LEU A 129 -4.89 -7.68 -0.16
N LYS A 130 -5.36 -6.79 -1.03
CA LYS A 130 -6.79 -6.47 -1.14
C LYS A 130 -7.63 -7.66 -1.59
N ARG A 131 -7.13 -8.45 -2.55
CA ARG A 131 -7.82 -9.68 -2.99
C ARG A 131 -7.90 -10.72 -1.88
N ALA A 132 -6.90 -10.76 -1.01
CA ALA A 132 -6.84 -11.66 0.13
C ALA A 132 -7.60 -11.14 1.38
N GLY A 133 -8.22 -9.96 1.33
CA GLY A 133 -8.99 -9.41 2.44
C GLY A 133 -8.18 -8.73 3.55
N ILE A 134 -6.86 -8.57 3.38
CA ILE A 134 -5.95 -7.95 4.37
C ILE A 134 -5.25 -6.71 3.80
N PRO A 135 -5.99 -5.65 3.42
CA PRO A 135 -5.40 -4.48 2.79
C PRO A 135 -4.39 -3.75 3.70
N VAL A 136 -3.41 -3.09 3.08
CA VAL A 136 -2.47 -2.20 3.76
C VAL A 136 -2.74 -0.76 3.33
N PRO A 137 -3.27 0.12 4.21
CA PRO A 137 -3.63 1.49 3.87
C PRO A 137 -2.45 2.31 3.31
N ASN A 138 -1.27 2.17 3.92
CA ASN A 138 -0.05 2.83 3.49
C ASN A 138 1.03 1.81 3.14
N ILE A 139 0.90 1.21 1.96
CA ILE A 139 1.82 0.17 1.49
C ILE A 139 3.26 0.65 1.37
N THR A 140 3.48 1.92 1.05
CA THR A 140 4.83 2.48 0.92
C THR A 140 5.53 2.51 2.28
N ARG A 141 4.86 2.97 3.34
CA ARG A 141 5.42 2.98 4.69
C ARG A 141 5.73 1.57 5.20
N ALA A 142 4.85 0.61 4.91
CA ALA A 142 5.08 -0.80 5.27
C ALA A 142 6.31 -1.39 4.57
N ILE A 143 6.47 -1.14 3.26
CA ILE A 143 7.65 -1.55 2.51
C ILE A 143 8.91 -0.86 3.05
N GLU A 144 8.86 0.44 3.33
CA GLU A 144 9.98 1.16 3.91
C GLU A 144 10.43 0.60 5.26
N SER A 145 9.51 0.11 6.09
CA SER A 145 9.84 -0.60 7.33
C SER A 145 10.71 -1.84 7.06
N ASN A 146 10.34 -2.64 6.05
CA ASN A 146 11.12 -3.83 5.65
C ASN A 146 12.47 -3.49 5.01
N LEU A 147 12.61 -2.30 4.39
CA LEU A 147 13.87 -1.82 3.84
C LEU A 147 14.83 -1.29 4.92
N ARG A 148 14.29 -0.62 5.94
CA ARG A 148 15.09 0.01 7.02
C ARG A 148 15.40 -0.95 8.16
N GLY A 149 14.65 -2.04 8.28
CA GLY A 149 14.88 -3.08 9.29
C GLY A 149 16.31 -3.63 9.25
N ARG A 150 16.76 -4.15 10.39
CA ARG A 150 18.03 -4.86 10.52
C ARG A 150 17.76 -6.26 11.07
N PRO A 151 17.88 -7.33 10.26
CA PRO A 151 18.28 -7.34 8.84
C PRO A 151 17.22 -6.71 7.90
N ALA A 152 17.64 -6.25 6.72
CA ALA A 152 16.72 -5.75 5.70
C ALA A 152 16.01 -6.92 5.03
N LEU A 153 14.67 -6.92 5.06
CA LEU A 153 13.83 -8.01 4.53
C LEU A 153 13.45 -7.76 3.05
N MET A 154 13.58 -6.52 2.59
CA MET A 154 13.32 -6.12 1.21
C MET A 154 14.35 -5.11 0.73
N VAL A 155 14.57 -5.06 -0.58
CA VAL A 155 15.46 -4.10 -1.24
C VAL A 155 14.78 -3.46 -2.43
N GLN A 156 15.01 -2.16 -2.64
CA GLN A 156 14.59 -1.47 -3.86
C GLN A 156 15.59 -1.78 -4.98
N LYS A 157 15.11 -2.35 -6.10
CA LYS A 157 15.94 -2.69 -7.26
C LYS A 157 16.05 -1.54 -8.25
N LYS A 158 14.91 -0.91 -8.57
CA LYS A 158 14.85 0.14 -9.59
C LYS A 158 13.76 1.15 -9.29
N LYS A 159 14.01 2.40 -9.65
CA LYS A 159 13.00 3.46 -9.72
C LYS A 159 12.68 3.71 -11.19
N MET A 160 11.40 3.61 -11.55
CA MET A 160 10.89 3.81 -12.91
C MET A 160 10.46 5.26 -13.09
N GLY A 161 11.44 6.12 -13.39
CA GLY A 161 11.25 7.55 -13.59
C GLY A 161 12.01 8.42 -12.59
N THR A 162 12.08 9.71 -12.89
CA THR A 162 12.87 10.69 -12.12
C THR A 162 12.05 11.36 -11.01
N THR A 163 10.74 11.48 -11.17
CA THR A 163 9.84 12.17 -10.24
C THR A 163 9.70 11.46 -8.89
N ARG A 164 9.21 12.16 -7.86
CA ARG A 164 8.94 11.57 -6.53
C ARG A 164 7.85 10.49 -6.57
N GLN A 165 6.90 10.60 -7.50
CA GLN A 165 5.77 9.66 -7.69
C GLN A 165 6.09 8.49 -8.63
N ALA A 166 7.31 8.42 -9.15
CA ALA A 166 7.77 7.33 -9.99
C ALA A 166 7.56 5.96 -9.31
N ARG A 167 7.15 4.96 -10.10
CA ARG A 167 6.93 3.60 -9.60
C ARG A 167 8.26 3.00 -9.16
N LYS A 168 8.27 2.29 -8.03
CA LYS A 168 9.45 1.60 -7.51
C LYS A 168 9.29 0.09 -7.66
N GLN A 169 10.37 -0.58 -8.07
CA GLN A 169 10.50 -2.02 -8.10
C GLN A 169 11.31 -2.47 -6.89
N TYR A 170 10.81 -3.49 -6.22
CA TYR A 170 11.39 -4.08 -5.03
C TYR A 170 11.64 -5.56 -5.26
N ALA A 171 12.54 -6.14 -4.48
CA ALA A 171 12.74 -7.58 -4.37
C ALA A 171 12.90 -7.94 -2.89
N ILE A 172 12.64 -9.21 -2.56
CA ILE A 172 12.82 -9.74 -1.21
C ILE A 172 14.26 -10.21 -1.08
N THR A 173 14.87 -9.99 0.07
CA THR A 173 16.21 -10.47 0.38
C THR A 173 16.17 -11.94 0.80
N PRO A 174 17.31 -12.66 0.83
CA PRO A 174 17.38 -14.00 1.40
C PRO A 174 16.84 -14.06 2.83
N GLU A 175 17.15 -13.04 3.65
CA GLU A 175 16.71 -12.92 5.03
C GLU A 175 15.18 -12.73 5.12
N GLY A 176 14.60 -11.94 4.20
CA GLY A 176 13.16 -11.78 4.08
C GLY A 176 12.44 -13.08 3.70
N VAL A 177 13.04 -13.88 2.82
CA VAL A 177 12.52 -15.21 2.45
C VAL A 177 12.56 -16.14 3.66
N ALA A 178 13.71 -16.25 4.32
CA ALA A 178 13.87 -17.09 5.50
C ALA A 178 12.91 -16.69 6.64
N PHE A 179 12.69 -15.39 6.83
CA PHE A 179 11.74 -14.88 7.82
C PHE A 179 10.31 -15.37 7.54
N VAL A 180 9.83 -15.25 6.30
CA VAL A 180 8.48 -15.69 5.93
C VAL A 180 8.37 -17.22 6.04
N GLU A 181 9.35 -17.95 5.51
CA GLU A 181 9.35 -19.42 5.55
C GLU A 181 9.35 -19.94 6.99
N GLY A 182 10.17 -19.36 7.87
CA GLY A 182 10.19 -19.70 9.29
C GLY A 182 8.85 -19.47 9.99
N ARG A 183 8.15 -18.36 9.70
CA ARG A 183 6.81 -18.09 10.26
C ARG A 183 5.76 -19.07 9.75
N THR A 184 5.78 -19.38 8.45
CA THR A 184 4.82 -20.32 7.86
C THR A 184 5.04 -21.77 8.30
N GLN A 185 6.30 -22.16 8.56
CA GLN A 185 6.63 -23.50 9.06
C GLN A 185 6.35 -23.65 10.55
N ALA A 186 6.69 -22.64 11.37
CA ALA A 186 6.44 -22.66 12.82
C ALA A 186 4.94 -22.83 13.13
N ALA A 187 4.08 -22.17 12.38
CA ALA A 187 2.63 -22.30 12.56
C ALA A 187 2.08 -23.68 12.17
N SER A 188 2.72 -24.40 11.24
CA SER A 188 2.36 -25.78 10.93
C SER A 188 2.84 -26.79 11.98
N ALA A 189 3.85 -26.44 12.79
CA ALA A 189 4.42 -27.31 13.83
C ALA A 189 3.73 -27.15 15.20
N GLY A 190 3.17 -25.97 15.51
CA GLY A 190 2.57 -25.66 16.82
C GLY A 190 1.16 -26.22 17.07
N GLY A 191 0.66 -27.13 16.23
CA GLY A 191 -0.68 -27.74 16.37
C GLY A 191 -0.71 -29.11 17.06
N GLY A 192 0.40 -29.55 17.67
CA GLY A 192 0.57 -30.93 18.15
C GLY A 192 0.91 -31.13 19.63
N GLU A 193 0.95 -30.09 20.46
CA GLU A 193 1.30 -30.24 21.89
C GLU A 193 0.17 -29.70 22.79
N ALA A 194 -0.84 -30.54 22.98
CA ALA A 194 -1.80 -30.44 24.08
C ALA A 194 -2.36 -31.83 24.42
N GLU A 195 -1.50 -32.71 24.93
CA GLU A 195 -1.88 -33.90 25.70
C GLU A 195 -0.83 -34.10 26.81
N ASP A 196 -1.19 -33.68 28.03
CA ASP A 196 -1.10 -34.48 29.27
C ASP A 196 -1.76 -33.72 30.44
#